data_AF-A0A7M3Z2W0-F1
#
_entry.id   AF-A0A7M3Z2W0-F1
#
_cell.length_a   1.000
_cell.length_b   1.000
_cell.length_c   1.000
_cell.angle_alpha   90.00
_cell.angle_beta   90.00
_cell.angle_gamma   90.00
#
_symmetry.space_group_name_H-M   'P 1'
#
loop_
_entity.id
_entity.type
_entity.pdbx_description
1 polymer ?
#
loop_
_entity_poly.entity_id
_entity_poly.type
_entity_poly.pdbx_seq_one_letter_code
_entity_poly.pdbx_strand_id
1 'polypeptide(L)'
;MGEHLDHDLTLLGIDVQHGKTVHNDLNERGLIEVISAHVNEDGQRPLLLLLSPMGGQGFLIGRGNLQLSPDVLRLIGHGNILGVATPSKLIGLEAVRIDTGDEDLDAEFQSKRFIKILQGFRTTRLIRVAEL
;
A
#
# COMPACT_ATOMS: atom_id res chain seq x y z
N MET A 1 -4.24 -6.78 16.78
CA MET A 1 -2.99 -6.00 16.68
C MET A 1 -3.10 -4.71 17.48
N GLY A 2 -4.05 -3.80 17.21
CA GLY A 2 -4.23 -2.56 17.98
C GLY A 2 -4.36 -2.77 19.50
N GLU A 3 -5.27 -3.65 19.94
CA GLU A 3 -5.40 -3.98 21.37
C GLU A 3 -4.14 -4.63 21.99
N HIS A 4 -3.31 -5.30 21.19
CA HIS A 4 -2.05 -5.89 21.67
C HIS A 4 -0.91 -4.85 21.78
N LEU A 5 -1.17 -3.63 21.28
CA LEU A 5 -0.26 -2.48 21.30
C LEU A 5 -0.83 -1.32 22.14
N ASP A 6 -1.85 -1.59 22.97
CA ASP A 6 -2.56 -0.58 23.79
C ASP A 6 -3.11 0.60 22.96
N HIS A 7 -3.64 0.31 21.77
CA HIS A 7 -4.27 1.29 20.88
C HIS A 7 -5.76 1.00 20.69
N ASP A 8 -6.57 2.07 20.74
CA ASP A 8 -7.98 2.04 20.37
C ASP A 8 -8.14 1.67 18.89
N LEU A 9 -9.17 0.89 18.56
CA LEU A 9 -9.44 0.48 17.19
C LEU A 9 -10.32 1.52 16.48
N THR A 10 -9.90 1.93 15.29
CA THR A 10 -10.65 2.79 14.37
C THR A 10 -11.33 1.95 13.29
N LEU A 11 -12.42 2.45 12.70
CA LEU A 11 -13.30 1.65 11.83
C LEU A 11 -13.02 1.82 10.34
N LEU A 12 -12.52 2.98 9.91
CA LEU A 12 -12.51 3.34 8.49
C LEU A 12 -11.15 3.82 8.02
N GLY A 13 -10.55 4.78 8.72
CA GLY A 13 -9.32 5.45 8.36
C GLY A 13 -8.06 4.62 8.57
N ILE A 14 -6.92 5.22 8.25
CA ILE A 14 -5.60 4.65 8.46
C ILE A 14 -4.95 5.35 9.65
N ASP A 15 -4.61 4.61 10.69
CA ASP A 15 -3.85 5.15 11.81
C ASP A 15 -2.37 5.30 11.41
N VAL A 16 -1.75 6.42 11.78
CA VAL A 16 -0.32 6.67 11.56
C VAL A 16 0.37 6.95 12.88
N GLN A 17 1.38 6.16 13.21
CA GLN A 17 2.25 6.40 14.34
C GLN A 17 3.57 7.05 13.89
N HIS A 18 3.91 8.19 14.47
CA HIS A 18 5.20 8.85 14.30
C HIS A 18 5.86 9.11 15.66
N GLY A 19 6.89 8.31 15.97
CA GLY A 19 7.53 8.34 17.29
C GLY A 19 6.53 7.97 18.39
N LYS A 20 6.24 8.92 19.28
CA LYS A 20 5.25 8.75 20.36
C LYS A 20 3.85 9.27 20.01
N THR A 21 3.70 9.94 18.87
CA THR A 21 2.43 10.50 18.43
C THR A 21 1.69 9.49 17.57
N VAL A 22 0.40 9.31 17.84
CA VAL A 22 -0.50 8.51 17.02
C VAL A 22 -1.56 9.43 16.44
N HIS A 23 -1.72 9.38 15.12
CA HIS A 23 -2.78 10.05 14.37
C HIS A 23 -3.81 8.98 14.00
N ASN A 24 -4.98 9.02 14.62
CA ASN A 24 -6.01 7.99 14.45
C ASN A 24 -6.96 8.34 13.29
N ASP A 25 -7.45 7.31 12.61
CA ASP A 25 -8.56 7.34 11.65
C ASP A 25 -8.35 8.34 10.50
N LEU A 26 -7.12 8.43 9.96
CA LEU A 26 -6.83 9.40 8.90
C LEU A 26 -7.55 9.03 7.60
N ASN A 27 -8.14 10.05 6.98
CA ASN A 27 -8.61 10.02 5.60
C ASN A 27 -7.49 10.43 4.63
N GLU A 28 -7.80 10.47 3.33
CA GLU A 28 -6.87 10.91 2.27
C GLU A 28 -6.12 12.21 2.64
N ARG A 29 -6.85 13.27 3.00
CA ARG A 29 -6.24 14.57 3.32
C ARG A 29 -5.25 14.46 4.49
N GLY A 30 -5.64 13.75 5.54
CA GLY A 30 -4.76 13.52 6.69
C GLY A 30 -3.49 12.73 6.32
N LEU A 31 -3.62 11.73 5.46
CA LEU A 31 -2.46 10.98 4.96
C LEU A 31 -1.54 11.85 4.11
N ILE A 32 -2.10 12.66 3.20
CA ILE A 32 -1.33 13.63 2.40
C ILE A 32 -0.54 14.57 3.31
N GLU A 33 -1.18 15.14 4.35
CA GLU A 33 -0.54 16.04 5.30
C GLU A 33 0.63 15.35 6.03
N VAL A 34 0.41 14.15 6.56
CA VAL A 34 1.43 13.41 7.32
C VAL A 34 2.59 12.95 6.43
N ILE A 35 2.31 12.44 5.23
CA ILE A 35 3.33 11.99 4.28
C ILE A 35 4.16 13.18 3.79
N SER A 36 3.52 14.30 3.45
CA SER A 36 4.21 15.51 2.98
C SER A 36 5.07 16.15 4.07
N ALA A 37 4.66 16.04 5.33
CA ALA A 37 5.45 16.49 6.47
C ALA A 37 6.61 15.54 6.84
N HIS A 38 6.69 14.35 6.22
CA HIS A 38 7.70 13.33 6.51
C HIS A 38 9.04 13.62 5.81
N VAL A 39 9.64 14.76 6.12
CA VAL A 39 10.88 15.27 5.50
C VAL A 39 12.02 15.39 6.53
N ASN A 40 13.26 15.46 6.06
CA ASN A 40 14.47 15.82 6.81
C ASN A 40 15.32 16.83 6.01
N GLU A 41 16.54 17.11 6.46
CA GLU A 41 17.45 18.08 5.81
C GLU A 41 17.76 17.73 4.34
N ASP A 42 17.72 16.43 3.99
CA ASP A 42 18.00 15.92 2.64
C ASP A 42 16.73 15.82 1.77
N GLY A 43 15.56 16.23 2.28
CA GLY A 43 14.28 16.20 1.57
C GLY A 43 13.31 15.13 2.09
N GLN A 44 12.59 14.46 1.19
CA GLN A 44 11.61 13.44 1.56
C GLN A 44 12.30 12.23 2.20
N ARG A 45 11.85 11.82 3.40
CA ARG A 45 12.37 10.62 4.05
C ARG A 45 11.85 9.36 3.34
N PRO A 46 12.56 8.21 3.45
CA PRO A 46 12.14 6.97 2.80
C PRO A 46 10.71 6.55 3.19
N LEU A 47 9.91 6.25 2.17
CA LEU A 47 8.55 5.72 2.32
C LEU A 47 8.51 4.29 1.78
N LEU A 48 7.72 3.43 2.41
CA LEU A 48 7.46 2.08 1.93
C LEU A 48 6.01 1.71 2.26
N LEU A 49 5.21 1.47 1.24
CA LEU A 49 3.85 0.97 1.37
C LEU A 49 3.85 -0.56 1.25
N LEU A 50 3.44 -1.23 2.32
CA LEU A 50 3.29 -2.68 2.35
C LEU A 50 1.83 -3.06 2.11
N LEU A 51 1.56 -3.82 1.06
CA LEU A 51 0.21 -4.23 0.70
C LEU A 51 0.11 -5.76 0.63
N SER A 52 -0.93 -6.33 1.22
CA SER A 52 -1.26 -7.74 0.99
C SER A 52 -2.30 -7.83 -0.13
N PRO A 53 -2.11 -8.71 -1.13
CA PRO A 53 -3.19 -9.05 -2.04
C PRO A 53 -4.42 -9.55 -1.29
N MET A 54 -5.60 -9.15 -1.77
CA MET A 54 -6.88 -9.64 -1.30
C MET A 54 -7.12 -11.06 -1.84
N GLY A 55 -7.39 -12.02 -0.95
CA GLY A 55 -7.55 -13.43 -1.31
C GLY A 55 -8.71 -13.66 -2.28
N GLY A 56 -8.54 -14.56 -3.24
CA GLY A 56 -9.56 -14.95 -4.24
C GLY A 56 -9.73 -13.98 -5.41
N GLN A 57 -9.66 -12.67 -5.18
CA GLN A 57 -9.85 -11.66 -6.23
C GLN A 57 -8.52 -11.15 -6.81
N GLY A 58 -7.43 -11.23 -6.06
CA GLY A 58 -6.09 -10.87 -6.54
C GLY A 58 -5.81 -9.36 -6.62
N PHE A 59 -6.71 -8.50 -6.14
CA PHE A 59 -6.43 -7.07 -6.04
C PHE A 59 -5.33 -6.79 -5.02
N LEU A 60 -4.31 -6.05 -5.43
CA LEU A 60 -3.31 -5.45 -4.54
C LEU A 60 -3.71 -4.03 -4.15
N ILE A 61 -4.24 -3.27 -5.10
CA ILE A 61 -4.84 -1.95 -4.91
C ILE A 61 -6.20 -1.99 -5.61
N GLY A 62 -7.24 -1.47 -4.96
CA GLY A 62 -8.59 -1.41 -5.52
C GLY A 62 -9.32 -0.13 -5.07
N ARG A 63 -10.32 0.30 -5.84
CA ARG A 63 -11.09 1.55 -5.63
C ARG A 63 -11.77 1.70 -4.27
N GLY A 64 -11.96 0.60 -3.52
CA GLY A 64 -12.68 0.62 -2.25
C GLY A 64 -11.91 1.22 -1.06
N ASN A 65 -10.58 1.39 -1.17
CA ASN A 65 -9.77 2.01 -0.12
C ASN A 65 -9.52 3.48 -0.46
N LEU A 66 -10.51 4.32 -0.17
CA LEU A 66 -10.51 5.74 -0.52
C LEU A 66 -9.39 6.53 0.18
N GLN A 67 -8.83 6.02 1.28
CA GLN A 67 -7.70 6.63 1.97
C GLN A 67 -6.40 6.49 1.17
N LEU A 68 -6.22 5.39 0.44
CA LEU A 68 -5.10 5.19 -0.50
C LEU A 68 -5.49 5.66 -1.91
N SER A 69 -5.88 6.93 -2.00
CA SER A 69 -6.25 7.58 -3.25
C SER A 69 -5.07 7.65 -4.25
N PRO A 70 -5.34 7.95 -5.53
CA PRO A 70 -4.28 8.19 -6.52
C PRO A 70 -3.24 9.22 -6.06
N ASP A 71 -3.66 10.30 -5.38
CA ASP A 71 -2.74 11.33 -4.90
C ASP A 71 -1.83 10.83 -3.77
N VAL A 72 -2.37 10.04 -2.84
CA VAL A 72 -1.58 9.38 -1.80
C VAL A 72 -0.59 8.38 -2.42
N LEU A 73 -1.03 7.59 -3.39
CA LEU A 73 -0.17 6.62 -4.09
C LEU A 73 0.94 7.30 -4.89
N ARG A 74 0.68 8.46 -5.51
CA ARG A 74 1.68 9.28 -6.20
C ARG A 74 2.71 9.86 -5.23
N LEU A 75 2.27 10.36 -4.08
CA LEU A 75 3.18 10.84 -3.02
C LEU A 75 4.10 9.74 -2.50
N ILE A 76 3.55 8.53 -2.30
CA ILE A 76 4.34 7.36 -1.91
C ILE A 76 5.31 6.97 -3.05
N GLY A 77 4.83 7.03 -4.29
CA GLY A 77 5.56 6.63 -5.48
C GLY A 77 5.50 5.12 -5.72
N HIS A 78 5.20 4.71 -6.95
CA HIS A 78 5.02 3.30 -7.33
C HIS A 78 6.24 2.41 -6.97
N GLY A 79 7.46 2.99 -6.94
CA GLY A 79 8.71 2.27 -6.65
C GLY A 79 8.84 1.87 -5.18
N ASN A 80 8.04 2.48 -4.33
CA ASN A 80 8.02 2.29 -2.89
C ASN A 80 6.88 1.38 -2.44
N ILE A 81 6.32 0.57 -3.35
CA ILE A 81 5.25 -0.38 -3.04
C ILE A 81 5.83 -1.79 -3.04
N LEU A 82 5.63 -2.51 -1.94
CA LEU A 82 6.05 -3.90 -1.78
C LEU A 82 4.84 -4.75 -1.35
N GLY A 83 4.54 -5.77 -2.15
CA GLY A 83 3.57 -6.77 -1.76
C GLY A 83 4.07 -7.59 -0.57
N VAL A 84 3.20 -7.98 0.35
CA VAL A 84 3.49 -8.88 1.46
C VAL A 84 2.42 -9.96 1.55
N ALA A 85 2.82 -11.23 1.51
CA ALA A 85 1.86 -12.33 1.54
C ALA A 85 2.44 -13.58 2.19
N THR A 86 1.56 -14.40 2.77
CA THR A 86 1.93 -15.77 3.13
C THR A 86 1.97 -16.63 1.86
N PRO A 87 2.71 -17.75 1.84
CA PRO A 87 2.67 -18.70 0.73
C PRO A 87 1.24 -19.06 0.32
N SER A 88 0.36 -19.32 1.30
CA SER A 88 -1.04 -19.70 1.07
C SER A 88 -1.87 -18.61 0.36
N LYS A 89 -1.59 -17.32 0.60
CA LYS A 89 -2.25 -16.21 -0.11
C LYS A 89 -1.80 -16.10 -1.58
N LEU A 90 -0.67 -16.69 -1.93
CA LEU A 90 -0.11 -16.65 -3.29
C LEU A 90 -0.40 -17.93 -4.09
N ILE A 91 -0.96 -18.97 -3.46
CA ILE A 91 -1.39 -20.18 -4.17
C ILE A 91 -2.50 -19.79 -5.16
N GLY A 92 -2.29 -20.08 -6.44
CA GLY A 92 -3.25 -19.75 -7.51
C GLY A 92 -3.29 -18.27 -7.92
N LEU A 93 -2.46 -17.40 -7.31
CA LEU A 93 -2.35 -16.00 -7.74
C LEU A 93 -1.40 -15.90 -8.94
N GLU A 94 -1.96 -15.82 -10.14
CA GLU A 94 -1.19 -15.68 -11.38
C GLU A 94 -0.75 -14.24 -11.65
N ALA A 95 -1.60 -13.28 -11.29
CA ALA A 95 -1.37 -11.86 -11.47
C ALA A 95 -2.07 -11.06 -10.37
N VAL A 96 -1.49 -9.91 -10.00
CA VAL A 96 -2.14 -8.92 -9.14
C VAL A 96 -2.98 -7.97 -9.99
N ARG A 97 -4.16 -7.59 -9.49
CA ARG A 97 -4.99 -6.55 -10.08
C ARG A 97 -4.74 -5.23 -9.37
N ILE A 98 -4.71 -4.15 -10.13
CA ILE A 98 -4.55 -2.79 -9.65
C ILE A 98 -5.65 -1.97 -10.30
N ASP A 99 -6.42 -1.29 -9.47
CA ASP A 99 -7.46 -0.38 -9.88
C ASP A 99 -7.48 0.78 -8.89
N THR A 100 -6.77 1.85 -9.22
CA THR A 100 -6.65 3.06 -8.39
C THR A 100 -7.83 4.01 -8.59
N GLY A 101 -8.62 3.81 -9.64
CA GLY A 101 -9.66 4.75 -10.06
C GLY A 101 -9.14 5.91 -10.90
N ASP A 102 -7.85 5.92 -11.23
CA ASP A 102 -7.17 6.90 -12.09
C ASP A 102 -6.46 6.16 -13.23
N GLU A 103 -6.89 6.43 -14.46
CA GLU A 103 -6.45 5.68 -15.65
C GLU A 103 -4.96 5.85 -15.95
N ASP A 104 -4.41 7.04 -15.70
CA ASP A 104 -3.00 7.33 -15.93
C ASP A 104 -2.14 6.57 -14.93
N LEU A 105 -2.53 6.58 -13.65
CA LEU A 105 -1.82 5.83 -12.61
C LEU A 105 -1.94 4.31 -12.82
N ASP A 106 -3.10 3.81 -13.23
CA ASP A 106 -3.28 2.39 -13.57
C ASP A 106 -2.40 1.98 -14.74
N ALA A 107 -2.28 2.82 -15.77
CA ALA A 107 -1.37 2.61 -16.89
C ALA A 107 0.11 2.63 -16.47
N GLU A 108 0.50 3.51 -15.53
CA GLU A 108 1.84 3.51 -14.95
C GLU A 108 2.16 2.18 -14.28
N PHE A 109 1.23 1.63 -13.48
CA PHE A 109 1.41 0.32 -12.85
C PHE A 109 1.52 -0.81 -13.87
N GLN A 110 0.68 -0.81 -14.90
CA GLN A 110 0.72 -1.81 -15.97
C GLN A 110 2.03 -1.76 -16.76
N SER A 111 2.57 -0.57 -17.00
CA SER A 111 3.85 -0.40 -17.71
C SER A 111 5.02 -1.11 -17.01
N LYS A 112 4.96 -1.29 -15.68
CA LYS A 112 5.98 -2.00 -14.90
C LYS A 112 5.91 -3.51 -15.03
N ARG A 113 4.78 -4.05 -15.53
CA ARG A 113 4.49 -5.48 -15.76
C ARG A 113 4.53 -6.40 -14.54
N PHE A 114 5.28 -6.09 -13.49
CA PHE A 114 5.48 -6.93 -12.32
C PHE A 114 5.56 -6.12 -11.03
N ILE A 115 5.09 -6.72 -9.94
CA ILE A 115 5.30 -6.23 -8.57
C ILE A 115 6.09 -7.26 -7.77
N LYS A 116 7.00 -6.75 -6.93
CA LYS A 116 7.70 -7.56 -5.93
C LYS A 116 6.77 -7.87 -4.78
N ILE A 117 6.69 -9.15 -4.41
CA ILE A 117 5.98 -9.61 -3.21
C ILE A 117 6.94 -10.37 -2.31
N LEU A 118 7.10 -9.90 -1.09
CA LEU A 118 7.74 -10.64 -0.01
C LEU A 118 6.80 -11.77 0.44
N GLN A 119 7.24 -13.00 0.21
CA GLN A 119 6.57 -14.23 0.60
C GLN A 119 7.24 -14.81 1.84
N GLY A 120 6.58 -14.75 2.99
CA GLY A 120 7.14 -15.28 4.24
C GLY A 120 8.46 -14.59 4.62
N PHE A 121 9.49 -15.37 4.97
CA PHE A 121 10.78 -14.83 5.41
C PHE A 121 11.82 -14.80 4.27
N ARG A 122 12.36 -13.62 4.00
CA ARG A 122 13.48 -13.36 3.06
C ARG A 122 13.32 -13.94 1.64
N THR A 123 12.10 -14.28 1.23
CA THR A 123 11.82 -14.83 -0.10
C THR A 123 10.95 -13.85 -0.86
N THR A 124 11.38 -13.40 -2.03
CA THR A 124 10.62 -12.47 -2.87
C THR A 124 10.21 -13.14 -4.17
N ARG A 125 8.99 -12.88 -4.64
CA ARG A 125 8.51 -13.29 -5.97
C ARG A 125 8.12 -12.05 -6.75
N LEU A 126 8.37 -12.09 -8.06
CA LEU A 126 7.79 -11.14 -9.00
C LEU A 126 6.46 -11.71 -9.47
N ILE A 127 5.37 -10.99 -9.24
CA ILE A 127 4.04 -11.36 -9.72
C ILE A 127 3.62 -10.37 -10.80
N ARG A 128 3.04 -10.87 -11.90
CA ARG A 128 2.57 -10.03 -13.00
C ARG A 128 1.49 -9.07 -12.53
N VAL A 129 1.47 -7.86 -13.08
CA VAL A 129 0.30 -6.99 -13.02
C VAL A 129 -0.65 -7.45 -14.14
N ALA A 130 -1.92 -7.66 -13.81
CA ALA A 130 -2.94 -8.05 -14.78
C ALA A 130 -3.12 -6.93 -15.83
N GLU A 131 -3.28 -7.32 -17.09
CA GLU A 131 -3.70 -6.39 -18.15
C GLU A 131 -5.19 -6.08 -17.95
N LEU A 132 -5.59 -4.82 -18.19
CA LEU A 132 -6.99 -4.39 -18.22
C LEU A 132 -7.75 -5.02 -19.38
#